data_AF-A0A3E0MYW6-F1
#
_entry.id   AF-A0A3E0MYW6-F1
#
_cell.length_a   1.000
_cell.length_b   1.000
_cell.length_c   1.000
_cell.angle_alpha   90.00
_cell.angle_beta   90.00
_cell.angle_gamma   90.00
#
_symmetry.space_group_name_H-M   'P 1'
#
loop_
_entity.id
_entity.type
_entity.pdbx_description
1 polymer ?
#
loop_
_entity_poly.entity_id
_entity_poly.type
_entity_poly.pdbx_seq_one_letter_code
_entity_poly.pdbx_strand_id
1 'polypeptide(L)' 'MQPHDPKPRPNHQRYLAVLRSMTPEERLRKAWELTETARMLMREGIRHRHPDLSEAEVHEIYLREMARCHNSGS' A
#
# COMPACT_ATOMS: atom_id res chain seq x y z
N MET A 1 -30.42 -9.40 8.78
CA MET A 1 -29.76 -8.99 7.52
C MET A 1 -28.47 -9.77 7.42
N GLN A 2 -28.33 -10.68 6.45
CA GLN A 2 -27.08 -11.43 6.25
C GLN A 2 -26.02 -10.50 5.64
N PRO A 3 -24.75 -10.53 6.06
CA PRO A 3 -23.70 -9.74 5.42
C PRO A 3 -23.40 -10.34 4.03
N HIS A 4 -23.78 -9.62 2.98
CA HIS A 4 -23.37 -9.94 1.61
C HIS A 4 -21.94 -9.42 1.42
N ASP A 5 -20.94 -10.31 1.38
CA ASP A 5 -19.57 -9.92 1.02
C ASP A 5 -19.56 -9.45 -0.43
N PRO A 6 -19.31 -8.15 -0.72
CA PRO A 6 -19.39 -7.62 -2.08
C PRO A 6 -18.26 -8.14 -2.99
N LYS A 7 -17.24 -8.82 -2.45
CA LYS A 7 -16.12 -9.34 -3.23
C LYS A 7 -15.90 -10.83 -2.95
N PRO A 8 -16.24 -11.74 -3.88
CA PRO A 8 -15.97 -13.16 -3.70
C PRO A 8 -14.46 -13.39 -3.51
N ARG A 9 -14.09 -14.23 -2.54
CA ARG A 9 -12.69 -14.51 -2.17
C ARG A 9 -12.35 -15.98 -2.43
N PRO A 10 -12.36 -16.45 -3.68
CA PRO A 10 -12.15 -17.87 -4.01
C PRO A 10 -10.78 -18.40 -3.53
N ASN A 11 -9.81 -17.50 -3.37
CA ASN A 11 -8.45 -17.84 -2.93
C ASN A 11 -8.16 -17.51 -1.46
N HIS A 12 -9.16 -17.16 -0.63
CA HIS A 12 -8.92 -16.69 0.73
C HIS A 12 -8.17 -17.72 1.59
N GLN A 13 -8.58 -18.98 1.54
CA GLN A 13 -7.94 -20.05 2.30
C GLN A 13 -6.49 -20.27 1.86
N ARG A 14 -6.21 -20.21 0.55
CA ARG A 14 -4.86 -20.30 -0.01
C ARG A 14 -3.98 -19.14 0.43
N TYR A 15 -4.52 -17.92 0.41
CA TYR A 15 -3.83 -16.73 0.88
C TYR A 15 -3.42 -16.84 2.37
N LEU A 16 -4.34 -17.28 3.24
CA LEU A 16 -4.03 -17.48 4.65
C LEU A 16 -3.00 -18.59 4.89
N ALA A 17 -3.07 -19.68 4.13
CA ALA A 17 -2.08 -20.76 4.21
C ALA A 17 -0.67 -20.27 3.89
N VAL A 18 -0.52 -19.49 2.80
CA VAL A 18 0.76 -18.88 2.40
C VAL A 18 1.27 -17.92 3.48
N LEU A 19 0.41 -17.08 4.05
CA LEU A 19 0.83 -16.17 5.12
C LEU A 19 1.25 -16.91 6.39
N ARG A 20 0.65 -18.05 6.70
CA ARG A 20 0.99 -18.86 7.88
C ARG A 20 2.29 -19.65 7.69
N SER A 21 2.64 -20.00 6.46
CA SER A 21 3.88 -20.73 6.17
C SER A 21 5.12 -19.83 6.10
N MET A 22 4.96 -18.50 6.04
CA MET A 22 6.10 -17.58 5.99
C MET A 22 6.84 -17.51 7.32
N THR A 23 8.17 -17.53 7.27
CA THR A 23 9.01 -17.18 8.42
C THR A 23 8.89 -15.68 8.76
N PRO A 24 9.33 -15.24 9.96
CA PRO A 24 9.40 -13.82 10.29
C PRO A 24 10.21 -12.99 9.27
N GLU A 25 11.33 -13.52 8.76
CA GLU A 25 12.20 -12.85 7.80
C GLU A 25 11.53 -12.72 6.43
N GLU A 26 10.84 -13.76 5.97
CA GLU A 26 10.07 -13.72 4.72
C GLU A 26 8.93 -12.73 4.80
N ARG A 27 8.23 -12.69 5.95
CA ARG A 27 7.17 -11.72 6.20
C ARG A 27 7.70 -10.30 6.18
N LEU A 28 8.86 -10.04 6.81
CA LEU A 28 9.49 -8.72 6.81
C LEU A 28 9.89 -8.30 5.40
N ARG A 29 10.50 -9.21 4.62
CA ARG A 29 10.85 -8.96 3.22
C ARG A 29 9.62 -8.58 2.39
N LYS A 30 8.50 -9.30 2.56
CA LYS A 30 7.24 -8.96 1.87
C LYS A 30 6.67 -7.62 2.31
N ALA A 31 6.76 -7.27 3.59
CA ALA A 31 6.34 -5.95 4.06
C ALA A 31 7.16 -4.82 3.40
N TRP A 32 8.47 -5.00 3.25
CA TRP A 32 9.32 -4.04 2.54
C TRP A 32 8.99 -3.94 1.05
N GLU A 33 8.85 -5.07 0.34
CA GLU A 33 8.45 -5.09 -1.07
C GLU A 33 7.14 -4.32 -1.30
N LEU A 34 6.14 -4.56 -0.44
CA LEU A 34 4.84 -3.87 -0.49
C LEU A 34 4.97 -2.38 -0.20
N THR A 35 5.80 -2.00 0.78
CA THR A 35 6.03 -0.61 1.15
C THR A 35 6.65 0.18 0.00
N GLU A 36 7.68 -0.38 -0.64
CA GLU A 36 8.35 0.26 -1.79
C GLU A 36 7.41 0.38 -2.99
N THR A 37 6.65 -0.67 -3.27
CA THR A 37 5.64 -0.65 -4.34
C THR A 37 4.58 0.43 -4.09
N ALA A 38 4.07 0.53 -2.85
CA ALA A 38 3.08 1.54 -2.48
C ALA A 38 3.63 2.97 -2.62
N ARG A 39 4.86 3.22 -2.17
CA ARG A 39 5.53 4.53 -2.29
C ARG A 39 5.77 4.93 -3.74
N MET A 40 6.13 3.97 -4.60
CA MET A 40 6.28 4.20 -6.04
C MET A 40 4.93 4.57 -6.67
N LEU A 41 3.88 3.78 -6.42
CA LEU A 41 2.54 4.03 -6.95
C LEU A 41 1.97 5.37 -6.46
N MET A 42 2.24 5.75 -5.21
CA MET A 42 1.82 7.05 -4.68
C MET A 42 2.48 8.20 -5.43
N ARG A 43 3.81 8.17 -5.62
CA ARG A 43 4.55 9.19 -6.37
C ARG A 43 4.04 9.31 -7.80
N GLU A 44 3.88 8.19 -8.49
CA GLU A 44 3.36 8.15 -9.86
C GLU A 44 1.93 8.70 -9.93
N GLY A 45 1.07 8.29 -8.99
CA GLY A 45 -0.29 8.79 -8.90
C GLY A 45 -0.37 10.30 -8.63
N ILE A 46 0.56 10.87 -7.85
CA ILE A 46 0.65 12.32 -7.63
C ILE A 46 1.07 13.01 -8.93
N ARG A 47 2.13 12.53 -9.61
CA ARG A 47 2.55 13.09 -10.91
C ARG A 47 1.45 13.05 -11.94
N HIS A 48 0.76 11.92 -12.07
CA HIS A 48 -0.36 11.79 -13.01
C HIS A 48 -1.50 12.79 -12.74
N ARG A 49 -1.80 13.12 -11.48
CA ARG A 49 -2.82 14.12 -11.12
C ARG A 49 -2.33 15.58 -11.23
N HIS A 50 -1.03 15.79 -11.26
CA HIS A 50 -0.40 17.10 -11.27
C HIS A 50 0.72 17.18 -12.32
N PRO A 51 0.37 17.11 -13.63
CA PRO A 51 1.35 17.03 -14.71
C PRO A 51 2.21 18.29 -14.85
N ASP A 52 1.70 19.46 -14.44
CA ASP A 52 2.37 20.76 -14.62
C ASP A 52 3.28 21.13 -13.45
N LEU A 53 3.27 20.36 -12.35
CA LEU A 53 4.11 20.62 -11.19
C LEU A 53 5.54 20.14 -11.41
N SER A 54 6.48 20.89 -10.85
CA SER A 54 7.88 20.47 -10.77
C SER A 54 8.07 19.23 -9.90
N GLU A 55 9.21 18.55 -10.07
CA GLU A 55 9.59 17.42 -9.21
C GLU A 55 9.59 17.77 -7.72
N ALA A 56 10.03 18.99 -7.37
CA ALA A 56 10.07 19.46 -5.99
C ALA A 56 8.66 19.57 -5.42
N GLU A 57 7.72 20.18 -6.15
CA GLU A 57 6.33 20.31 -5.70
C GLU A 57 5.62 18.95 -5.58
N VAL A 58 5.89 18.02 -6.50
CA VAL A 58 5.39 16.63 -6.39
C VAL A 58 5.97 15.94 -5.15
N HIS A 59 7.25 16.16 -4.86
CA HIS A 59 7.89 15.60 -3.67
C HIS A 59 7.29 16.15 -2.37
N GLU A 60 7.00 17.44 -2.30
CA GLU A 60 6.33 18.06 -1.15
C GLU A 60 4.94 17.47 -0.90
N ILE A 61 4.16 17.24 -1.97
CA ILE A 61 2.86 16.57 -1.85
C ILE A 61 3.05 15.15 -1.32
N TYR A 62 4.02 14.40 -1.86
CA TYR A 62 4.34 13.05 -1.40
C TYR A 62 4.68 13.00 0.09
N LEU A 63 5.55 13.90 0.57
CA LEU A 63 5.91 13.98 1.99
C LEU A 63 4.70 14.26 2.88
N ARG A 64 3.82 15.17 2.46
CA ARG A 64 2.59 15.49 3.18
C ARG A 64 1.62 14.30 3.24
N GLU A 65 1.44 13.57 2.15
CA GLU A 65 0.60 12.36 2.17
C GLU A 65 1.19 11.26 3.05
N MET A 66 2.51 11.04 2.98
CA MET A 66 3.20 10.09 3.84
C MET A 66 3.02 10.44 5.31
N ALA A 67 3.14 11.72 5.69
CA ALA A 67 2.92 12.18 7.06
C ALA A 67 1.49 11.89 7.55
N ARG A 68 0.47 12.07 6.69
CA ARG A 68 -0.92 11.71 7.01
C ARG A 68 -1.07 10.21 7.26
N CYS A 69 -0.47 9.36 6.44
CA CYS A 69 -0.57 7.91 6.61
C CYS A 69 0.05 7.44 7.94
N HIS A 70 1.18 8.00 8.34
CA HIS A 70 1.82 7.64 9.62
C HIS A 70 0.99 8.03 10.84
N ASN A 71 0.17 9.08 10.75
CA ASN A 71 -0.62 9.59 11.86
C ASN A 71 -1.99 8.90 12.04
N SER A 72 -2.31 7.91 11.21
CA SER A 72 -3.59 7.20 11.23
C SER A 72 -3.58 5.89 12.02
N GLY A 73 -2.46 5.56 12.68
CA GLY A 73 -2.27 4.33 13.45
C GLY A 73 -1.63 4.51 14.84
N SER A 74 -1.59 5.74 15.35
CA SER A 74 -1.13 6.08 16.71
C SER A 74 -2.30 6.48 17.60
#